data_AF-A0A3D2JXN2-F1
#
_entry.id   AF-A0A3D2JXN2-F1
#
_cell.length_a   1.000
_cell.length_b   1.000
_cell.length_c   1.000
_cell.angle_alpha   90.00
_cell.angle_beta   90.00
_cell.angle_gamma   90.00
#
_symmetry.space_group_name_H-M   'P 1'
#
loop_
_entity.id
_entity.type
_entity.pdbx_description
1 polymer ?
#
loop_
_entity_poly.entity_id
_entity_poly.type
_entity_poly.pdbx_seq_one_letter_code
_entity_poly.pdbx_strand_id
1 'polypeptide(L)'
;LGMPIEQVSRTLSREPLASASVAQVHRATLLNGDDVVVKVVRPGIEQTVRADIKLLKQLAAVVARTSSLGKRLRPEEVVHDYEKVILDELNLLAEAANTIQLRRNFADSSMLDVPKVYWDFCRKNVLVMERIHGIPVTQLEQLKAHGIDMKKLAERGVDIFFTQVFEHNFFHADM
;
A
#
# COMPACT_ATOMS: atom_id res chain seq x y z
N LEU A 1 -14.86 -3.68 -11.54
CA LEU A 1 -15.21 -5.11 -11.69
C LEU A 1 -16.02 -5.41 -12.96
N GLY A 2 -16.79 -4.45 -13.50
CA GLY A 2 -17.56 -4.67 -14.72
C GLY A 2 -18.84 -5.50 -14.51
N MET A 3 -19.16 -5.79 -13.24
CA MET A 3 -20.33 -6.54 -12.80
C MET A 3 -20.88 -5.89 -11.52
N PRO A 4 -22.18 -6.09 -11.21
CA PRO A 4 -22.78 -5.65 -9.95
C PRO A 4 -22.05 -6.21 -8.73
N ILE A 5 -21.93 -5.41 -7.67
CA ILE A 5 -21.18 -5.79 -6.47
C ILE A 5 -21.84 -6.98 -5.74
N GLU A 6 -23.15 -7.11 -5.87
CA GLU A 6 -23.98 -8.17 -5.31
C GLU A 6 -23.65 -9.54 -5.91
N GLN A 7 -23.04 -9.59 -7.09
CA GLN A 7 -22.56 -10.82 -7.72
C GLN A 7 -21.18 -11.26 -7.20
N VAL A 8 -20.50 -10.42 -6.42
CA VAL A 8 -19.13 -10.64 -5.94
C VAL A 8 -19.09 -10.76 -4.42
N SER A 9 -19.87 -9.93 -3.71
CA SER A 9 -19.88 -9.88 -2.25
C SER A 9 -21.29 -9.94 -1.67
N ARG A 10 -21.41 -10.62 -0.52
CA ARG A 10 -22.63 -10.63 0.31
C ARG A 10 -22.82 -9.29 1.01
N THR A 11 -21.72 -8.68 1.42
CA THR A 11 -21.70 -7.39 2.12
C THR A 11 -20.57 -6.53 1.56
N LEU A 12 -20.77 -5.21 1.57
CA LEU A 12 -19.74 -4.22 1.35
C LEU A 12 -20.07 -3.01 2.24
N SER A 13 -19.16 -2.68 3.15
CA SER A 13 -19.29 -1.50 4.01
C SER A 13 -19.15 -0.22 3.19
N ARG A 14 -20.17 0.64 3.23
CA ARG A 14 -20.09 1.98 2.62
C ARG A 14 -19.13 2.89 3.37
N GLU A 15 -19.03 2.71 4.68
CA GLU A 15 -18.05 3.42 5.49
C GLU A 15 -16.67 2.78 5.31
N PRO A 16 -15.64 3.59 4.98
CA PRO A 16 -14.28 3.09 4.86
C PRO A 16 -13.76 2.68 6.24
N LEU A 17 -13.12 1.51 6.29
CA LEU A 17 -12.35 1.05 7.44
C LEU A 17 -11.12 1.92 7.67
N ALA A 18 -10.45 2.28 6.59
CA ALA A 18 -9.23 3.06 6.61
C ALA A 18 -9.11 3.88 5.33
N SER A 19 -8.28 4.90 5.41
CA SER A 19 -7.98 5.80 4.30
C SER A 19 -6.47 5.84 4.13
N ALA A 20 -5.99 5.46 2.95
CA ALA A 20 -4.60 5.65 2.52
C ALA A 20 -4.49 6.93 1.67
N SER A 21 -3.27 7.26 1.24
CA SER A 21 -2.95 8.44 0.41
C SER A 21 -3.91 8.59 -0.79
N VAL A 22 -3.87 7.66 -1.74
CA VAL A 22 -4.67 7.71 -2.98
C VAL A 22 -5.92 6.80 -2.99
N ALA A 23 -6.12 6.00 -1.94
CA ALA A 23 -7.13 4.96 -1.91
C ALA A 23 -7.90 4.89 -0.58
N GLN A 24 -9.08 4.27 -0.61
CA GLN A 24 -9.92 3.97 0.55
C GLN A 24 -10.03 2.46 0.71
N VAL A 25 -10.15 1.99 1.95
CA VAL A 25 -10.25 0.56 2.27
C VAL A 25 -11.62 0.29 2.89
N HIS A 26 -12.35 -0.66 2.32
CA HIS A 26 -13.70 -1.04 2.76
C HIS A 26 -13.70 -2.50 3.22
N ARG A 27 -14.51 -2.81 4.24
CA ARG A 27 -14.76 -4.21 4.65
C ARG A 27 -15.79 -4.85 3.73
N ALA A 28 -15.61 -6.12 3.39
CA ALA A 28 -16.58 -6.88 2.63
C ALA A 28 -16.53 -8.37 3.01
N THR A 29 -17.61 -9.08 2.72
CA THR A 29 -17.65 -10.54 2.79
C THR A 29 -17.98 -11.08 1.42
N LEU A 30 -17.11 -11.93 0.86
CA LEU A 30 -17.32 -12.53 -0.46
C LEU A 30 -18.49 -13.54 -0.47
N LEU A 31 -18.99 -13.89 -1.65
CA LEU A 31 -20.07 -14.89 -1.78
C LEU A 31 -19.72 -16.26 -1.22
N ASN A 32 -18.44 -16.64 -1.22
CA ASN A 32 -17.95 -17.89 -0.62
C ASN A 32 -17.83 -17.81 0.92
N GLY A 33 -18.02 -16.63 1.53
CA GLY A 33 -17.94 -16.41 2.97
C GLY A 33 -16.62 -15.80 3.45
N ASP A 34 -15.64 -15.60 2.58
CA ASP A 34 -14.33 -15.05 2.98
C ASP A 34 -14.46 -13.58 3.44
N ASP A 35 -13.83 -13.25 4.58
CA ASP A 35 -13.71 -11.88 5.10
C ASP A 35 -12.55 -11.17 4.39
N VAL A 36 -12.85 -10.07 3.71
CA VAL A 36 -11.90 -9.37 2.84
C VAL A 36 -11.92 -7.87 3.06
N VAL A 37 -10.84 -7.23 2.64
CA VAL A 37 -10.78 -5.79 2.44
C VAL A 37 -10.72 -5.46 0.96
N VAL A 38 -11.48 -4.43 0.58
CA VAL A 38 -11.54 -3.88 -0.77
C VAL A 38 -10.90 -2.50 -0.75
N LYS A 39 -9.68 -2.39 -1.28
CA LYS A 39 -8.98 -1.14 -1.47
C LYS A 39 -9.38 -0.56 -2.83
N VAL A 40 -9.85 0.67 -2.86
CA VAL A 40 -10.35 1.34 -4.08
C VAL A 40 -9.65 2.69 -4.22
N VAL A 41 -9.10 2.97 -5.39
CA VAL A 41 -8.56 4.30 -5.71
C VAL A 41 -9.69 5.33 -5.64
N ARG A 42 -9.44 6.45 -4.95
CA ARG A 42 -10.46 7.49 -4.76
C ARG A 42 -10.94 8.03 -6.12
N PRO A 43 -12.26 8.14 -6.34
CA PRO A 43 -12.77 8.74 -7.55
C PRO A 43 -12.20 10.15 -7.78
N GLY A 44 -11.73 10.43 -8.99
CA GLY A 44 -11.18 11.74 -9.37
C GLY A 44 -9.75 12.04 -8.90
N ILE A 45 -9.12 11.17 -8.09
CA ILE A 45 -7.79 11.47 -7.52
C ILE A 45 -6.70 11.64 -8.58
N GLU A 46 -6.78 10.91 -9.70
CA GLU A 46 -5.79 11.05 -10.77
C GLU A 46 -5.77 12.48 -11.34
N GLN A 47 -6.93 13.11 -11.49
CA GLN A 47 -7.02 14.49 -11.99
C GLN A 47 -6.39 15.47 -11.01
N THR A 48 -6.65 15.28 -9.70
CA THR A 48 -6.02 16.07 -8.63
C THR A 48 -4.51 15.90 -8.64
N VAL A 49 -4.01 14.65 -8.66
CA VAL A 49 -2.57 14.34 -8.70
C VAL A 49 -1.91 14.99 -9.91
N ARG A 50 -2.51 14.92 -11.11
CA ARG A 50 -1.96 15.56 -12.31
C ARG A 50 -1.91 17.08 -12.19
N ALA A 51 -2.93 17.70 -11.58
CA ALA A 51 -2.94 19.14 -11.35
C ALA A 51 -1.85 19.56 -10.35
N ASP A 52 -1.68 18.81 -9.27
CA ASP A 52 -0.67 19.06 -8.24
C ASP A 52 0.75 18.89 -8.80
N ILE A 53 1.00 17.85 -9.58
CA ILE A 53 2.29 17.65 -10.26
C ILE A 53 2.60 18.80 -11.23
N LYS A 54 1.60 19.29 -11.97
CA LYS A 54 1.78 20.45 -12.86
C LYS A 54 2.21 21.69 -12.07
N LEU A 55 1.59 21.95 -10.92
CA LEU A 55 1.96 23.04 -10.03
C LEU A 55 3.39 22.85 -9.47
N LEU A 56 3.72 21.65 -9.00
CA LEU A 56 5.05 21.31 -8.48
C LEU A 56 6.14 21.52 -9.53
N LYS A 57 5.90 21.14 -10.79
CA LYS A 57 6.84 21.38 -11.89
C LYS A 57 7.08 22.87 -12.13
N GLN A 58 6.04 23.70 -12.07
CA GLN A 58 6.17 25.15 -12.19
C GLN A 58 7.00 25.73 -11.04
N LEU A 59 6.73 25.32 -9.81
CA LEU A 59 7.49 25.75 -8.63
C LEU A 59 8.94 25.28 -8.68
N ALA A 60 9.19 24.04 -9.10
CA ALA A 60 10.53 23.49 -9.26
C ALA A 60 11.36 24.32 -10.27
N ALA A 61 10.76 24.69 -11.40
CA ALA A 61 11.41 25.55 -12.40
C ALA A 61 11.74 26.95 -11.85
N VAL A 62 10.88 27.52 -11.01
CA VAL A 62 11.15 28.81 -10.35
C VAL A 62 12.33 28.66 -9.38
N VAL A 63 12.31 27.66 -8.49
CA VAL A 63 13.36 27.43 -7.50
C VAL A 63 14.71 27.14 -8.15
N ALA A 64 14.72 26.33 -9.22
CA ALA A 64 15.93 26.02 -9.98
C ALA A 64 16.60 27.27 -10.58
N ARG A 65 15.80 28.29 -10.93
CA ARG A 65 16.27 29.55 -11.54
C ARG A 65 16.63 30.63 -10.52
N THR A 66 15.94 30.70 -9.39
CA THR A 66 16.06 31.83 -8.44
C THR A 66 16.97 31.56 -7.25
N SER A 67 17.30 30.29 -6.97
CA SER A 67 18.10 29.92 -5.80
C SER A 67 19.45 29.35 -6.19
N SER A 68 20.52 29.83 -5.54
CA SER A 68 21.85 29.22 -5.63
C SER A 68 21.87 27.77 -5.15
N LEU A 69 20.98 27.40 -4.22
CA LEU A 69 20.72 26.03 -3.78
C LEU A 69 19.88 25.22 -4.78
N GLY A 70 19.09 25.87 -5.64
CA GLY A 70 18.20 25.22 -6.59
C GLY A 70 18.92 24.29 -7.57
N LYS A 71 20.10 24.69 -8.05
CA LYS A 71 20.92 23.83 -8.94
C LYS A 71 21.45 22.57 -8.25
N ARG A 72 21.70 22.62 -6.94
CA ARG A 72 22.26 21.49 -6.19
C ARG A 72 21.17 20.50 -5.76
N LEU A 73 19.96 20.98 -5.49
CA LEU A 73 18.82 20.16 -5.09
C LEU A 73 18.12 19.47 -6.27
N ARG A 74 18.37 19.90 -7.51
CA ARG A 74 17.78 19.34 -8.74
C ARG A 74 16.24 19.17 -8.60
N PRO A 75 15.49 20.22 -8.19
CA PRO A 75 14.09 20.09 -7.82
C PRO A 75 13.20 19.62 -8.98
N GLU A 76 13.56 19.95 -10.23
CA GLU A 76 12.84 19.47 -11.41
C GLU A 76 12.90 17.94 -11.53
N GLU A 77 14.05 17.33 -11.20
CA GLU A 77 14.23 15.89 -11.25
C GLU A 77 13.54 15.19 -10.09
N VAL A 78 13.61 15.77 -8.89
CA VAL A 78 12.86 15.28 -7.72
C VAL A 78 11.36 15.22 -8.03
N VAL A 79 10.81 16.27 -8.64
CA VAL A 79 9.39 16.29 -9.03
C VAL A 79 9.09 15.29 -10.15
N HIS A 80 9.99 15.09 -11.09
CA HIS A 80 9.85 14.10 -12.16
C HIS A 80 9.83 12.66 -11.63
N ASP A 81 10.71 12.34 -10.68
CA ASP A 81 10.74 11.02 -10.06
C ASP A 81 9.51 10.82 -9.16
N TYR A 82 9.09 11.84 -8.42
CA TYR A 82 7.85 11.81 -7.65
C TYR A 82 6.61 11.59 -8.54
N GLU A 83 6.53 12.25 -9.71
CA GLU A 83 5.43 12.05 -10.67
C GLU A 83 5.28 10.58 -11.06
N LYS A 84 6.40 9.89 -11.33
CA LYS A 84 6.35 8.45 -11.66
C LYS A 84 5.81 7.65 -10.49
N VAL A 85 6.37 7.86 -9.30
CA VAL A 85 5.99 7.11 -8.08
C VAL A 85 4.50 7.28 -7.77
N ILE A 86 3.99 8.51 -7.73
CA ILE A 86 2.58 8.76 -7.37
C ILE A 86 1.60 8.26 -8.43
N LEU A 87 1.98 8.28 -9.71
CA LEU A 87 1.14 7.72 -10.78
C LEU A 87 1.14 6.19 -10.76
N ASP A 88 2.27 5.57 -10.39
CA ASP A 88 2.36 4.12 -10.21
C ASP A 88 1.50 3.65 -9.01
N GLU A 89 1.38 4.44 -7.95
CA GLU A 89 0.46 4.15 -6.82
C GLU A 89 -1.02 4.08 -7.22
N LEU A 90 -1.41 4.68 -8.35
CA LEU A 90 -2.78 4.59 -8.86
C LEU A 90 -3.08 3.23 -9.50
N ASN A 91 -2.07 2.38 -9.70
CA ASN A 91 -2.22 1.05 -10.25
C ASN A 91 -2.12 -0.04 -9.17
N LEU A 92 -3.27 -0.34 -8.55
CA LEU A 92 -3.39 -1.37 -7.52
C LEU A 92 -3.12 -2.81 -8.02
N LEU A 93 -3.01 -3.05 -9.33
CA LEU A 93 -2.54 -4.36 -9.84
C LEU A 93 -1.05 -4.59 -9.55
N ALA A 94 -0.24 -3.53 -9.55
CA ALA A 94 1.16 -3.63 -9.17
C ALA A 94 1.29 -4.01 -7.69
N GLU A 95 0.50 -3.35 -6.83
CA GLU A 95 0.40 -3.70 -5.41
C GLU A 95 -0.07 -5.14 -5.22
N ALA A 96 -1.14 -5.56 -5.91
CA ALA A 96 -1.65 -6.93 -5.87
C ALA A 96 -0.57 -7.97 -6.25
N ALA A 97 0.18 -7.72 -7.33
CA ALA A 97 1.25 -8.60 -7.78
C ALA A 97 2.39 -8.67 -6.76
N ASN A 98 2.79 -7.53 -6.20
CA ASN A 98 3.82 -7.44 -5.17
C ASN A 98 3.42 -8.20 -3.90
N THR A 99 2.16 -8.09 -3.45
CA THR A 99 1.64 -8.85 -2.30
C THR A 99 1.64 -10.36 -2.57
N ILE A 100 1.26 -10.80 -3.77
CA ILE A 100 1.32 -12.21 -4.17
C ILE A 100 2.76 -12.73 -4.14
N GLN A 101 3.70 -11.95 -4.68
CA GLN A 101 5.11 -12.31 -4.67
C GLN A 101 5.66 -12.40 -3.24
N LEU A 102 5.34 -11.42 -2.38
CA LEU A 102 5.76 -11.42 -0.99
C LEU A 102 5.19 -12.64 -0.24
N ARG A 103 3.92 -12.96 -0.45
CA ARG A 103 3.29 -14.15 0.15
C ARG A 103 3.99 -15.44 -0.30
N ARG A 104 4.37 -15.55 -1.57
CA ARG A 104 5.12 -16.72 -2.08
C ARG A 104 6.50 -16.83 -1.44
N ASN A 105 7.21 -15.72 -1.32
CA ASN A 105 8.53 -15.69 -0.71
C ASN A 105 8.51 -16.14 0.76
N PHE A 106 7.42 -15.88 1.49
CA PHE A 106 7.26 -16.27 2.90
C PHE A 106 6.39 -17.51 3.12
N ALA A 107 6.05 -18.29 2.08
CA ALA A 107 5.08 -19.39 2.18
C ALA A 107 5.43 -20.45 3.26
N ASP A 108 6.73 -20.70 3.47
CA ASP A 108 7.24 -21.68 4.44
C ASP A 108 7.73 -21.03 5.75
N SER A 109 7.55 -19.71 5.91
CA SER A 109 8.04 -18.96 7.07
C SER A 109 6.97 -18.84 8.15
N SER A 110 7.36 -19.05 9.41
CA SER A 110 6.51 -18.73 10.57
C SER A 110 6.65 -17.28 11.05
N MET A 111 7.43 -16.44 10.36
CA MET A 111 7.76 -15.09 10.81
C MET A 111 6.78 -14.03 10.31
N LEU A 112 6.26 -14.19 9.10
CA LEU A 112 5.41 -13.20 8.43
C LEU A 112 4.24 -13.91 7.75
N ASP A 113 3.03 -13.47 8.09
CA ASP A 113 1.81 -13.83 7.34
C ASP A 113 1.43 -12.67 6.42
N VAL A 114 1.22 -12.98 5.14
CA VAL A 114 0.94 -11.98 4.09
C VAL A 114 -0.43 -12.32 3.51
N PRO A 115 -1.41 -11.39 3.51
CA PRO A 115 -2.80 -11.71 3.12
C PRO A 115 -2.91 -12.29 1.71
N LYS A 116 -3.83 -13.25 1.53
CA LYS A 116 -4.19 -13.76 0.21
C LYS A 116 -4.83 -12.65 -0.63
N VAL A 117 -4.36 -12.51 -1.87
CA VAL A 117 -4.99 -11.63 -2.86
C VAL A 117 -6.02 -12.40 -3.69
N TYR A 118 -7.20 -11.83 -3.87
CA TYR A 118 -8.26 -12.38 -4.72
C TYR A 118 -8.13 -11.79 -6.13
N TRP A 119 -7.21 -12.35 -6.92
CA TRP A 119 -6.78 -11.78 -8.19
C TRP A 119 -7.93 -11.52 -9.18
N ASP A 120 -8.90 -12.42 -9.26
CA ASP A 120 -10.05 -12.29 -10.17
C ASP A 120 -10.89 -11.03 -9.90
N PHE A 121 -10.83 -10.52 -8.66
CA PHE A 121 -11.50 -9.30 -8.21
C PHE A 121 -10.58 -8.06 -8.20
N CYS A 122 -9.34 -8.17 -8.70
CA CYS A 122 -8.40 -7.06 -8.76
C CYS A 122 -8.43 -6.35 -10.13
N ARG A 123 -8.32 -5.02 -10.14
CA ARG A 123 -8.24 -4.15 -11.32
C ARG A 123 -7.28 -3.00 -11.00
N LYS A 124 -6.91 -2.18 -12.00
CA LYS A 124 -6.01 -1.03 -11.78
C LYS A 124 -6.45 -0.14 -10.61
N ASN A 125 -7.75 0.04 -10.42
CA ASN A 125 -8.32 0.90 -9.39
C ASN A 125 -8.93 0.15 -8.19
N VAL A 126 -8.83 -1.19 -8.13
CA VAL A 126 -9.43 -2.01 -7.07
C VAL A 126 -8.51 -3.17 -6.70
N LEU A 127 -8.18 -3.32 -5.42
CA LEU A 127 -7.48 -4.48 -4.86
C LEU A 127 -8.38 -5.16 -3.83
N VAL A 128 -8.54 -6.48 -3.95
CA VAL A 128 -9.28 -7.30 -2.99
C VAL A 128 -8.33 -8.30 -2.36
N MET A 129 -8.21 -8.25 -1.04
CA MET A 129 -7.32 -9.14 -0.29
C MET A 129 -7.97 -9.59 1.03
N GLU A 130 -7.47 -10.70 1.55
CA GLU A 130 -7.84 -11.26 2.84
C GLU A 130 -7.71 -10.21 3.95
N ARG A 131 -8.68 -10.21 4.86
CA ARG A 131 -8.66 -9.32 6.00
C ARG A 131 -7.87 -9.94 7.14
N ILE A 132 -6.75 -9.30 7.49
CA ILE A 132 -5.96 -9.65 8.67
C ILE A 132 -6.49 -8.92 9.91
N HIS A 133 -6.52 -9.63 11.03
CA HIS A 133 -6.88 -9.11 12.34
C HIS A 133 -5.68 -9.20 13.28
N GLY A 134 -5.35 -8.12 13.98
CA GLY A 134 -4.21 -8.06 14.88
C GLY A 134 -4.12 -6.72 15.58
N ILE A 135 -3.18 -6.62 16.53
CA ILE A 135 -2.88 -5.36 17.24
C ILE A 135 -1.86 -4.59 16.40
N PRO A 136 -2.15 -3.35 15.97
CA PRO A 136 -1.17 -2.54 15.24
C PRO A 136 0.10 -2.32 16.06
N VAL A 137 1.27 -2.40 15.40
CA VAL A 137 2.58 -2.25 16.05
C VAL A 137 2.77 -0.92 16.76
N THR A 138 2.01 0.10 16.36
CA THR A 138 1.98 1.44 16.96
C THR A 138 1.23 1.50 18.30
N GLN A 139 0.44 0.48 18.65
CA GLN A 139 -0.36 0.43 19.88
C GLN A 139 0.39 -0.23 21.02
N LEU A 140 1.48 0.41 21.47
CA LEU A 140 2.41 -0.11 22.46
C LEU A 140 1.75 -0.57 23.76
N GLU A 141 0.75 0.18 24.25
CA GLU A 141 0.05 -0.16 25.50
C GLU A 141 -0.78 -1.45 25.35
N GLN A 142 -1.40 -1.67 24.20
CA GLN A 142 -2.13 -2.92 23.95
C GLN A 142 -1.18 -4.10 23.80
N LEU A 143 -0.05 -3.92 23.10
CA LEU A 143 0.97 -4.95 22.97
C LEU A 143 1.54 -5.37 24.33
N LYS A 144 1.87 -4.39 25.19
CA LYS A 144 2.30 -4.64 26.57
C LYS A 144 1.24 -5.35 27.40
N ALA A 145 -0.02 -4.91 27.30
CA ALA A 145 -1.15 -5.53 28.02
C ALA A 145 -1.37 -6.99 27.62
N HIS A 146 -1.06 -7.35 26.37
CA HIS A 146 -1.11 -8.73 25.87
C HIS A 146 0.18 -9.52 26.12
N GLY A 147 1.15 -8.95 26.85
CA GLY A 147 2.41 -9.62 27.18
C GLY A 147 3.33 -9.86 25.97
N ILE A 148 3.20 -9.05 24.91
CA ILE A 148 4.05 -9.16 23.73
C ILE A 148 5.48 -8.75 24.07
N ASP A 149 6.44 -9.62 23.77
CA ASP A 149 7.87 -9.33 23.89
C ASP A 149 8.29 -8.35 22.77
N MET A 150 8.45 -7.08 23.14
CA MET A 150 8.83 -6.01 22.21
C MET A 150 10.23 -6.20 21.62
N LYS A 151 11.16 -6.84 22.36
CA LYS A 151 12.50 -7.11 21.86
C LYS A 151 12.42 -8.17 20.76
N LYS A 152 11.74 -9.28 21.03
CA LYS A 152 11.52 -10.35 20.05
C LYS A 152 10.73 -9.86 18.82
N LEU A 153 9.77 -8.96 19.02
CA LEU A 153 9.04 -8.34 17.92
C LEU A 153 9.96 -7.50 17.01
N ALA A 154 10.85 -6.70 17.61
CA ALA A 154 11.82 -5.90 16.87
C ALA A 154 12.85 -6.78 16.13
N GLU A 155 13.37 -7.81 16.79
CA GLU A 155 14.26 -8.80 16.17
C GLU A 155 13.62 -9.44 14.93
N ARG A 156 12.37 -9.91 15.05
CA ARG A 156 11.61 -10.45 13.91
C ARG A 156 11.43 -9.44 12.78
N GLY A 157 11.17 -8.17 13.08
CA GLY A 157 11.05 -7.13 12.07
C GLY A 157 12.33 -6.95 11.25
N VAL A 158 13.47 -6.96 11.93
CA VAL A 158 14.79 -6.87 11.29
C VAL A 158 15.10 -8.13 10.47
N ASP A 159 14.82 -9.31 11.00
CA ASP A 159 15.01 -10.59 10.30
C ASP A 159 14.16 -10.63 9.01
N ILE A 160 12.88 -10.25 9.10
CA ILE A 160 11.98 -10.16 7.94
C ILE A 160 12.54 -9.22 6.86
N PHE A 161 13.05 -8.05 7.26
CA PHE A 161 13.66 -7.10 6.34
C PHE A 161 14.91 -7.66 5.65
N PHE A 162 15.83 -8.25 6.43
CA PHE A 162 17.07 -8.79 5.86
C PHE A 162 16.84 -10.00 4.97
N THR A 163 15.91 -10.89 5.33
CA THR A 163 15.50 -11.99 4.45
C THR A 163 14.93 -11.46 3.13
N GLN A 164 14.09 -10.41 3.17
CA GLN A 164 13.61 -9.76 1.94
C GLN A 164 14.73 -9.21 1.05
N VAL A 165 15.70 -8.52 1.65
CA VAL A 165 16.80 -7.87 0.91
C VAL A 165 17.81 -8.89 0.38
N PHE A 166 18.32 -9.77 1.25
CA PHE A 166 19.47 -10.61 0.95
C PHE A 166 19.12 -11.98 0.40
N GLU A 167 17.95 -12.53 0.74
CA GLU A 167 17.53 -13.84 0.26
C GLU A 167 16.56 -13.71 -0.92
N HIS A 168 15.49 -12.94 -0.74
CA HIS A 168 14.44 -12.81 -1.75
C HIS A 168 14.79 -11.85 -2.89
N ASN A 169 15.77 -10.95 -2.69
CA ASN A 169 16.06 -9.84 -3.59
C ASN A 169 14.79 -9.04 -3.97
N PHE A 170 13.83 -8.99 -3.04
CA PHE A 170 12.52 -8.36 -3.19
C PHE A 170 12.04 -7.92 -1.81
N PHE A 171 11.91 -6.61 -1.62
CA PHE A 171 11.68 -6.03 -0.32
C PHE A 171 10.61 -4.94 -0.32
N HIS A 172 9.94 -4.80 0.82
CA HIS A 172 9.05 -3.70 1.12
C HIS A 172 9.90 -2.52 1.60
N ALA A 173 9.96 -1.46 0.78
CA ALA A 173 10.87 -0.34 1.01
C ALA A 173 10.43 0.63 2.13
N ASP A 174 9.19 0.51 2.62
CA ASP A 174 8.58 1.45 3.58
C ASP A 174 7.92 0.69 4.75
N MET A 175 8.75 0.00 5.58
CA MET A 175 8.30 -0.76 6.77
C MET A 175 8.27 0.07 8.05
#